data_AF-A0A3L8R9N7-F1
#
_entry.id   AF-A0A3L8R9N7-F1
#
_cell.length_a   1.000
_cell.length_b   1.000
_cell.length_c   1.000
_cell.angle_alpha   90.00
_cell.angle_beta   90.00
_cell.angle_gamma   90.00
#
_symmetry.space_group_name_H-M   'P 1'
#
loop_
_entity.id
_entity.type
_entity.pdbx_description
1 polymer ?
#
loop_
_entity_poly.entity_id
_entity_poly.type
_entity_poly.pdbx_seq_one_letter_code
_entity_poly.pdbx_strand_id
1 'polypeptide(L)'
;MSHQRHPGDFPLPATRGQLPIVDSHLFDDLLPPEAAYELTAGLRRHREPYVGITDDGTPRRGLYRLDGAGTSPSAAVAAARAYLEGLAPHQRVVAALPMDAPEWRLWTNAIPTWHPKGMRLERLADGDRDRALAVIEASLSPAGYAQVRAVMALNENLGELIDDYRDTLTEFAYWFTVFGTPSGDSPWGWQLMGHHVDLHCVFVGGQVVLAPVFLGAEPTTGTGRFEGVHALGDETEVALAFRRTLDPGREDEFLMGPSLRAEDLPPELAGPWNGRHLAGAGGDNLVLPPRGSSRRPCRPTSVTVWWS
;
A
#
# COMPACT_ATOMS: atom_id res chain seq x y z
N MET A 1 35.70 -4.10 -6.61
CA MET A 1 35.55 -5.30 -7.46
C MET A 1 34.14 -5.82 -7.22
N SER A 2 33.22 -5.55 -8.16
CA SER A 2 31.84 -6.01 -8.07
C SER A 2 31.83 -7.49 -8.44
N HIS A 3 31.50 -8.36 -7.49
CA HIS A 3 31.10 -9.72 -7.82
C HIS A 3 29.74 -9.61 -8.51
N GLN A 4 29.73 -9.59 -9.84
CA GLN A 4 28.51 -9.87 -10.61
C GLN A 4 28.08 -11.29 -10.24
N ARG A 5 26.98 -11.40 -9.49
CA ARG A 5 26.34 -12.68 -9.18
C ARG A 5 25.81 -13.22 -10.52
N HIS A 6 26.19 -14.43 -10.91
CA HIS A 6 25.64 -15.02 -12.13
C HIS A 6 24.28 -15.64 -11.83
N PRO A 7 23.27 -15.50 -12.72
CA PRO A 7 21.95 -16.12 -12.54
C PRO A 7 21.99 -17.64 -12.33
N GLY A 8 23.06 -18.31 -12.79
CA GLY A 8 23.29 -19.75 -12.57
C GLY A 8 23.76 -20.13 -11.17
N ASP A 9 24.19 -19.15 -10.35
CA ASP A 9 24.65 -19.37 -8.97
C ASP A 9 23.49 -19.40 -7.96
N PHE A 10 22.28 -19.01 -8.39
CA PHE A 10 21.06 -19.06 -7.61
C PHE A 10 20.05 -19.99 -8.30
N PRO A 11 19.91 -21.25 -7.85
CA PRO A 11 18.83 -22.08 -8.32
C PRO A 11 17.51 -21.45 -7.85
N LEU A 12 16.79 -20.79 -8.77
CA LEU A 12 15.39 -20.45 -8.52
C LEU A 12 14.66 -21.74 -8.16
N PRO A 13 13.79 -21.74 -7.15
CA PRO A 13 13.04 -22.91 -6.77
C PRO A 13 12.29 -23.51 -7.98
N ALA A 14 12.41 -24.82 -8.17
CA ALA A 14 11.73 -25.52 -9.27
C ALA A 14 10.20 -25.53 -9.11
N THR A 15 9.72 -25.26 -7.90
CA THR A 15 8.30 -25.19 -7.56
C THR A 15 7.77 -23.78 -7.82
N ARG A 16 6.73 -23.66 -8.66
CA ARG A 16 6.02 -22.39 -8.90
C ARG A 16 5.55 -21.82 -7.56
N GLY A 17 5.86 -20.56 -7.29
CA GLY A 17 5.43 -19.86 -6.08
C GLY A 17 6.42 -19.87 -4.92
N GLN A 18 7.63 -20.39 -5.09
CA GLN A 18 8.76 -20.14 -4.17
C GLN A 18 9.67 -19.08 -4.78
N LEU A 19 9.51 -17.84 -4.37
CA LEU A 19 10.38 -16.73 -4.76
C LEU A 19 11.49 -16.57 -3.72
N PRO A 20 12.73 -16.22 -4.12
CA PRO A 20 13.84 -15.98 -3.18
C PRO A 20 13.65 -14.62 -2.49
N ILE A 21 12.62 -14.53 -1.65
CA ILE A 21 12.28 -13.35 -0.86
C ILE A 21 13.09 -13.41 0.43
N VAL A 22 13.73 -12.29 0.77
CA VAL A 22 14.38 -12.11 2.07
C VAL A 22 13.89 -10.79 2.64
N ASP A 23 13.35 -10.83 3.86
CA ASP A 23 12.82 -9.65 4.52
C ASP A 23 11.76 -8.91 3.69
N SER A 24 10.87 -9.68 3.05
CA SER A 24 9.89 -9.21 2.06
C SER A 24 10.48 -8.63 0.78
N HIS A 25 11.81 -8.60 0.61
CA HIS A 25 12.47 -8.08 -0.58
C HIS A 25 12.74 -9.19 -1.59
N LEU A 26 12.32 -8.98 -2.85
CA LEU A 26 12.74 -9.82 -3.98
C LEU A 26 13.88 -9.14 -4.72
N PHE A 27 14.98 -9.86 -4.87
CA PHE A 27 16.15 -9.40 -5.61
C PHE A 27 15.93 -9.55 -7.11
N ASP A 28 15.97 -8.43 -7.83
CA ASP A 28 15.72 -8.36 -9.28
C ASP A 28 16.83 -9.03 -10.09
N ASP A 29 18.08 -9.00 -9.62
CA ASP A 29 19.24 -9.66 -10.23
C ASP A 29 19.13 -11.20 -10.24
N LEU A 30 18.20 -11.77 -9.47
CA LEU A 30 17.90 -13.21 -9.45
C LEU A 30 16.80 -13.61 -10.45
N LEU A 31 16.19 -12.66 -11.16
CA LEU A 31 15.09 -12.92 -12.09
C LEU A 31 15.54 -12.93 -13.55
N PRO A 32 14.78 -13.59 -14.45
CA PRO A 32 14.96 -13.41 -15.89
C PRO A 32 14.88 -11.93 -16.29
N PRO A 33 15.64 -11.46 -17.30
CA PRO A 33 15.74 -10.04 -17.62
C PRO A 33 14.41 -9.32 -17.86
N GLU A 34 13.46 -9.99 -18.51
CA GLU A 34 12.12 -9.45 -18.75
C GLU A 34 11.33 -9.28 -17.45
N ALA A 35 11.35 -10.27 -16.56
CA ALA A 35 10.72 -10.20 -15.26
C ALA A 35 11.36 -9.13 -14.36
N ALA A 36 12.70 -9.04 -14.35
CA ALA A 36 13.43 -7.99 -13.64
C ALA A 36 13.09 -6.60 -14.17
N TYR A 37 12.97 -6.45 -15.50
CA TYR A 37 12.55 -5.19 -16.12
C TYR A 37 11.13 -4.81 -15.67
N GLU A 38 10.16 -5.71 -15.71
CA GLU A 38 8.81 -5.37 -15.27
C GLU A 38 8.74 -5.10 -13.76
N LEU A 39 9.38 -5.93 -12.92
CA LEU A 39 9.44 -5.74 -11.48
C LEU A 39 9.99 -4.35 -11.08
N THR A 40 11.00 -3.87 -11.79
CA THR A 40 11.67 -2.61 -11.46
C THR A 40 11.03 -1.38 -12.11
N ALA A 41 9.85 -1.51 -12.74
CA ALA A 41 9.20 -0.40 -13.45
C ALA A 41 8.89 0.81 -12.54
N GLY A 42 8.39 0.57 -11.32
CA GLY A 42 8.17 1.63 -10.33
C GLY A 42 9.47 2.35 -9.94
N LEU A 43 10.59 1.62 -9.83
CA LEU A 43 11.89 2.22 -9.53
C LEU A 43 12.41 3.08 -10.66
N ARG A 44 12.14 2.71 -11.91
CA ARG A 44 12.51 3.54 -13.07
C ARG A 44 11.66 4.80 -13.15
N ARG A 45 10.37 4.72 -12.80
CA ARG A 45 9.40 5.78 -13.08
C ARG A 45 9.05 6.68 -11.89
N HIS A 46 9.30 6.29 -10.64
CA HIS A 46 8.95 7.10 -9.46
C HIS A 46 9.64 8.48 -9.43
N ARG A 47 10.67 8.71 -10.23
CA ARG A 47 11.35 10.02 -10.37
C ARG A 47 10.80 10.88 -11.50
N GLU A 48 9.99 10.32 -12.39
CA GLU A 48 9.31 11.09 -13.43
C GLU A 48 8.32 12.05 -12.75
N PRO A 49 8.34 13.36 -13.04
CA PRO A 49 7.43 14.30 -12.42
C PRO A 49 5.96 13.88 -12.59
N TYR A 50 5.19 13.96 -11.51
CA TYR A 50 3.75 13.70 -11.59
C TYR A 50 3.06 14.85 -12.32
N VAL A 51 2.27 14.51 -13.33
CA VAL A 51 1.60 15.46 -14.23
C VAL A 51 0.18 15.76 -13.76
N GLY A 52 -0.48 14.79 -13.11
CA GLY A 52 -1.87 14.90 -12.64
C GLY A 52 -2.78 13.82 -13.23
N ILE A 53 -4.02 13.79 -12.77
CA ILE A 53 -5.05 12.88 -13.29
C ILE A 53 -5.59 13.40 -14.62
N THR A 54 -5.58 12.57 -15.66
CA THR A 54 -6.06 12.92 -17.00
C THR A 54 -6.65 11.70 -17.74
N ASP A 55 -7.67 11.94 -18.57
CA ASP A 55 -8.28 10.97 -19.48
C ASP A 55 -8.02 11.29 -20.97
N ASP A 56 -7.50 12.49 -21.27
CA ASP A 56 -7.28 13.01 -22.63
C ASP A 56 -5.87 13.61 -22.85
N GLY A 57 -4.98 13.50 -21.86
CA GLY A 57 -3.66 14.12 -21.85
C GLY A 57 -3.61 15.52 -21.21
N THR A 58 -4.75 16.13 -20.90
CA THR A 58 -4.85 17.39 -20.15
C THR A 58 -5.12 17.13 -18.67
N PRO A 59 -4.24 17.58 -17.74
CA PRO A 59 -4.47 17.37 -16.30
C PRO A 59 -5.71 18.10 -15.79
N ARG A 60 -6.55 17.38 -15.06
CA ARG A 60 -7.74 17.94 -14.41
C ARG A 60 -7.33 18.85 -13.25
N ARG A 61 -7.76 20.11 -13.29
CA ARG A 61 -7.46 21.11 -12.24
C ARG A 61 -8.55 21.15 -11.18
N GLY A 62 -8.18 21.56 -9.96
CA GLY A 62 -9.13 21.83 -8.89
C GLY A 62 -9.89 20.60 -8.37
N LEU A 63 -9.29 19.41 -8.49
CA LEU A 63 -9.85 18.15 -7.98
C LEU A 63 -10.01 18.16 -6.45
N TYR A 64 -9.07 18.80 -5.76
CA TYR A 64 -9.05 18.94 -4.32
C TYR A 64 -8.85 20.40 -3.96
N ARG A 65 -9.53 20.83 -2.91
CA ARG A 65 -9.32 22.13 -2.28
C ARG A 65 -8.80 21.91 -0.87
N LEU A 66 -7.94 22.81 -0.45
CA LEU A 66 -7.54 22.91 0.95
C LEU A 66 -8.63 23.71 1.64
N ASP A 67 -9.59 22.99 2.21
CA ASP A 67 -10.63 23.56 3.04
C ASP A 67 -10.12 23.36 4.47
N GLY A 68 -9.87 24.45 5.20
CA GLY A 68 -9.30 24.41 6.54
C GLY A 68 -10.18 23.68 7.55
N ALA A 69 -10.23 22.35 7.44
CA ALA A 69 -10.94 21.47 8.34
C ALA A 69 -10.39 21.73 9.75
N GLY A 70 -11.29 21.90 10.72
CA GLY A 70 -10.92 22.25 12.10
C GLY A 70 -10.22 21.14 12.88
N THR A 71 -9.64 20.15 12.21
CA THR A 71 -8.87 19.06 12.82
C THR A 71 -7.48 19.56 13.19
N SER A 72 -7.15 19.55 14.48
CA SER A 72 -5.79 19.83 14.93
C SER A 72 -4.92 18.58 14.78
N PRO A 73 -3.84 18.59 13.98
CA PRO A 73 -2.92 17.46 13.89
C PRO A 73 -1.98 17.34 15.09
N SER A 74 -2.20 18.09 16.17
CA SER A 74 -1.26 18.22 17.30
C SER A 74 -0.87 16.90 17.95
N ALA A 75 -1.80 15.95 18.08
CA ALA A 75 -1.50 14.62 18.63
C ALA A 75 -0.59 13.82 17.69
N ALA A 76 -0.90 13.78 16.39
CA ALA A 76 -0.08 13.12 15.38
C ALA A 76 1.31 13.77 15.25
N VAL A 77 1.39 15.10 15.31
CA VAL A 77 2.66 15.85 15.32
C VAL A 77 3.51 15.46 16.52
N ALA A 78 2.92 15.43 17.72
CA ALA A 78 3.63 15.04 18.94
C ALA A 78 4.14 13.59 18.87
N ALA A 79 3.29 12.65 18.40
CA ALA A 79 3.66 11.26 18.23
C ALA A 79 4.80 11.08 17.21
N ALA A 80 4.72 11.76 16.05
CA ALA A 80 5.74 11.68 15.01
C ALA A 80 7.08 12.25 15.47
N ARG A 81 7.09 13.36 16.23
CA ARG A 81 8.31 13.89 16.85
C ARG A 81 8.89 12.90 17.85
N ALA A 82 8.04 12.35 18.72
CA ALA A 82 8.46 11.37 19.71
C ALA A 82 9.06 10.10 19.07
N TYR A 83 8.51 9.63 17.96
CA TYR A 83 9.08 8.55 17.14
C TYR A 83 10.46 8.92 16.61
N LEU A 84 10.57 10.02 15.87
CA LEU A 84 11.85 10.41 15.26
C LEU A 84 12.93 10.71 16.31
N GLU A 85 12.57 11.31 17.43
CA GLU A 85 13.49 11.61 18.55
C GLU A 85 13.97 10.34 19.25
N GLY A 86 13.13 9.31 19.37
CA GLY A 86 13.48 8.01 19.97
C GLY A 86 14.50 7.22 19.17
N LEU A 87 14.46 7.34 17.84
CA LEU A 87 15.37 6.63 16.94
C LEU A 87 16.84 7.05 17.12
N ALA A 88 17.72 6.07 16.96
CA ALA A 88 19.15 6.33 16.82
C ALA A 88 19.42 7.24 15.59
N PRO A 89 20.47 8.08 15.61
CA PRO A 89 20.72 9.05 14.54
C PRO A 89 20.74 8.45 13.12
N HIS A 90 21.30 7.26 12.95
CA HIS A 90 21.37 6.58 11.66
C HIS A 90 20.01 6.01 11.20
N GLN A 91 19.17 5.55 12.13
CA GLN A 91 17.80 5.10 11.81
C GLN A 91 16.91 6.29 11.45
N ARG A 92 17.07 7.44 12.12
CA ARG A 92 16.33 8.66 11.82
C ARG A 92 16.54 9.13 10.37
N VAL A 93 17.75 8.98 9.82
CA VAL A 93 18.05 9.32 8.42
C VAL A 93 17.27 8.45 7.43
N VAL A 94 16.97 7.20 7.80
CA VAL A 94 16.21 6.27 6.96
C VAL A 94 14.70 6.44 7.18
N ALA A 95 14.29 6.73 8.41
CA ALA A 95 12.88 6.86 8.81
C ALA A 95 12.17 8.10 8.26
N ALA A 96 12.93 9.13 7.86
CA ALA A 96 12.39 10.41 7.43
C ALA A 96 12.94 10.84 6.07
N LEU A 97 12.04 11.29 5.19
CA LEU A 97 12.35 11.84 3.88
C LEU A 97 11.76 13.26 3.71
N PRO A 98 12.25 14.08 2.77
CA PRO A 98 11.60 15.34 2.40
C PRO A 98 10.15 15.14 1.94
N MET A 99 9.27 16.13 2.14
CA MET A 99 7.85 16.02 1.76
C MET A 99 7.66 15.82 0.24
N ASP A 100 8.56 16.39 -0.56
CA ASP A 100 8.58 16.30 -2.02
C ASP A 100 9.43 15.14 -2.55
N ALA A 101 9.84 14.22 -1.68
CA ALA A 101 10.62 13.05 -2.06
C ALA A 101 9.84 12.17 -3.07
N PRO A 102 10.43 11.84 -4.24
CA PRO A 102 9.77 11.00 -5.24
C PRO A 102 9.39 9.62 -4.72
N GLU A 103 10.09 9.15 -3.67
CA GLU A 103 9.79 7.94 -2.93
C GLU A 103 8.37 7.92 -2.37
N TRP A 104 7.68 9.06 -2.19
CA TRP A 104 6.25 9.08 -1.84
C TRP A 104 5.41 8.20 -2.79
N ARG A 105 5.74 8.15 -4.07
CA ARG A 105 5.01 7.33 -5.07
C ARG A 105 5.53 5.90 -5.21
N LEU A 106 6.57 5.54 -4.48
CA LEU A 106 7.16 4.20 -4.53
C LEU A 106 6.62 3.35 -3.37
N TRP A 107 5.47 2.72 -3.55
CA TRP A 107 4.81 1.91 -2.52
C TRP A 107 4.19 0.64 -3.12
N THR A 108 3.92 -0.33 -2.26
CA THR A 108 3.30 -1.61 -2.62
C THR A 108 2.52 -2.17 -1.44
N ASN A 109 1.36 -2.75 -1.72
CA ASN A 109 0.56 -3.53 -0.79
C ASN A 109 0.72 -5.05 -1.01
N ALA A 110 1.60 -5.45 -1.92
CA ALA A 110 1.83 -6.83 -2.33
C ALA A 110 3.21 -7.30 -1.87
N ILE A 111 3.34 -8.63 -1.77
CA ILE A 111 4.64 -9.29 -1.67
C ILE A 111 5.06 -9.81 -3.05
N PRO A 112 6.34 -9.72 -3.39
CA PRO A 112 7.41 -9.07 -2.63
C PRO A 112 7.33 -7.54 -2.63
N THR A 113 7.95 -6.90 -1.63
CA THR A 113 8.34 -5.49 -1.62
C THR A 113 9.61 -5.27 -2.44
N TRP A 114 9.75 -4.09 -3.03
CA TRP A 114 10.82 -3.72 -3.95
C TRP A 114 11.40 -2.39 -3.45
N HIS A 115 12.69 -2.38 -3.13
CA HIS A 115 13.40 -1.24 -2.51
C HIS A 115 12.57 -0.47 -1.46
N PRO A 116 12.37 -1.05 -0.28
CA PRO A 116 11.63 -0.38 0.76
C PRO A 116 12.26 0.95 1.17
N LYS A 117 11.41 1.87 1.61
CA LYS A 117 11.79 3.14 2.24
C LYS A 117 11.33 3.16 3.69
N GLY A 118 11.98 3.97 4.51
CA GLY A 118 11.66 4.04 5.94
C GLY A 118 12.17 2.84 6.73
N MET A 119 11.71 2.75 7.97
CA MET A 119 12.08 1.68 8.88
C MET A 119 11.07 0.55 8.81
N ARG A 120 11.57 -0.67 8.70
CA ARG A 120 10.75 -1.86 8.93
C ARG A 120 10.43 -1.96 10.42
N LEU A 121 9.14 -2.06 10.77
CA LEU A 121 8.68 -2.08 12.16
C LEU A 121 9.30 -3.21 12.98
N GLU A 122 9.48 -4.40 12.39
CA GLU A 122 10.10 -5.55 13.04
C GLU A 122 11.60 -5.37 13.35
N ARG A 123 12.27 -4.41 12.70
CA ARG A 123 13.70 -4.11 12.94
C ARG A 123 13.92 -2.98 13.95
N LEU A 124 12.83 -2.39 14.46
CA LEU A 124 12.88 -1.39 15.53
C LEU A 124 12.93 -2.08 16.89
N ALA A 125 13.54 -1.42 17.87
CA ALA A 125 13.35 -1.79 19.26
C ALA A 125 11.87 -1.61 19.63
N ASP A 126 11.36 -2.40 20.59
CA ASP A 126 9.93 -2.40 20.95
C ASP A 126 9.40 -0.98 21.22
N GLY A 127 10.12 -0.17 22.00
CA GLY A 127 9.71 1.19 22.30
C GLY A 127 9.68 2.14 21.09
N ASP A 128 10.51 1.93 20.08
CA ASP A 128 10.49 2.72 18.84
C ASP A 128 9.39 2.25 17.89
N ARG A 129 9.11 0.95 17.87
CA ARG A 129 7.98 0.36 17.16
C ARG A 129 6.66 0.88 17.73
N ASP A 130 6.52 0.89 19.05
CA ASP A 130 5.34 1.42 19.73
C ASP A 130 5.13 2.91 19.41
N ARG A 131 6.21 3.69 19.33
CA ARG A 131 6.14 5.10 18.90
C ARG A 131 5.69 5.24 17.46
N ALA A 132 6.14 4.39 16.54
CA ALA A 132 5.66 4.39 15.15
C ALA A 132 4.15 4.07 15.08
N LEU A 133 3.70 3.07 15.82
CA LEU A 133 2.28 2.71 15.94
C LEU A 133 1.45 3.85 16.55
N ALA A 134 1.99 4.56 17.53
CA ALA A 134 1.34 5.73 18.12
C ALA A 134 1.14 6.88 17.11
N VAL A 135 2.01 7.02 16.09
CA VAL A 135 1.77 7.98 14.99
C VAL A 135 0.53 7.58 14.21
N ILE A 136 0.40 6.29 13.88
CA ILE A 136 -0.73 5.75 13.12
C ILE A 136 -2.01 5.91 13.93
N GLU A 137 -2.00 5.51 15.21
CA GLU A 137 -3.13 5.65 16.13
C GLU A 137 -3.59 7.10 16.26
N ALA A 138 -2.66 8.04 16.47
CA ALA A 138 -2.97 9.46 16.60
C ALA A 138 -3.49 10.11 15.30
N SER A 139 -3.35 9.42 14.16
CA SER A 139 -3.76 9.91 12.84
C SER A 139 -5.11 9.33 12.38
N LEU A 140 -5.58 8.26 13.00
CA LEU A 140 -6.77 7.51 12.58
C LEU A 140 -7.88 7.59 13.64
N SER A 141 -9.09 7.20 13.24
CA SER A 141 -10.14 6.91 14.22
C SER A 141 -9.79 5.63 15.00
N PRO A 142 -10.34 5.41 16.21
CA PRO A 142 -10.12 4.17 16.95
C PRO A 142 -10.49 2.92 16.15
N ALA A 143 -11.59 2.95 15.39
CA ALA A 143 -11.99 1.85 14.51
C ALA A 143 -11.01 1.64 13.35
N GLY A 144 -10.55 2.72 12.72
CA GLY A 144 -9.56 2.65 11.65
C GLY A 144 -8.23 2.05 12.14
N TYR A 145 -7.72 2.51 13.29
CA TYR A 145 -6.51 1.95 13.87
C TYR A 145 -6.66 0.47 14.25
N ALA A 146 -7.78 0.09 14.86
CA ALA A 146 -8.08 -1.31 15.18
C ALA A 146 -8.10 -2.19 13.92
N GLN A 147 -8.68 -1.69 12.82
CA GLN A 147 -8.72 -2.39 11.54
C GLN A 147 -7.31 -2.61 10.96
N VAL A 148 -6.42 -1.60 11.05
CA VAL A 148 -5.01 -1.74 10.64
C VAL A 148 -4.29 -2.79 11.48
N ARG A 149 -4.44 -2.75 12.81
CA ARG A 149 -3.82 -3.73 13.71
C ARG A 149 -4.34 -5.15 13.47
N ALA A 150 -5.63 -5.31 13.19
CA ALA A 150 -6.22 -6.61 12.87
C ALA A 150 -5.62 -7.19 11.58
N VAL A 151 -5.51 -6.38 10.51
CA VAL A 151 -4.86 -6.79 9.26
C VAL A 151 -3.41 -7.19 9.49
N MET A 152 -2.66 -6.39 10.27
CA MET A 152 -1.27 -6.69 10.61
C MET A 152 -1.15 -8.05 11.32
N ALA A 153 -1.99 -8.32 12.33
CA ALA A 153 -2.01 -9.59 13.04
C ALA A 153 -2.40 -10.78 12.14
N LEU A 154 -3.38 -10.60 11.24
CA LEU A 154 -3.80 -11.64 10.30
C LEU A 154 -2.73 -11.96 9.25
N ASN A 155 -1.83 -11.03 8.94
CA ASN A 155 -0.65 -11.33 8.12
C ASN A 155 0.27 -12.37 8.79
N GLU A 156 0.44 -12.28 10.12
CA GLU A 156 1.17 -13.32 10.86
C GLU A 156 0.40 -14.63 10.89
N ASN A 157 -0.92 -14.58 11.09
CA ASN A 157 -1.74 -15.79 11.05
C ASN A 157 -1.61 -16.51 9.70
N LEU A 158 -1.59 -15.77 8.59
CA LEU A 158 -1.35 -16.34 7.26
C LEU A 158 -0.02 -17.07 7.19
N GLY A 159 1.06 -16.44 7.67
CA GLY A 159 2.39 -17.06 7.72
C GLY A 159 2.41 -18.37 8.52
N GLU A 160 1.59 -18.47 9.57
CA GLU A 160 1.42 -19.72 10.33
C GLU A 160 0.65 -20.79 9.55
N LEU A 161 -0.40 -20.38 8.84
CA LEU A 161 -1.28 -21.29 8.11
C LEU A 161 -0.59 -21.90 6.90
N ILE A 162 0.19 -21.10 6.16
CA ILE A 162 0.89 -21.58 4.96
C ILE A 162 2.25 -22.21 5.27
N ASP A 163 2.81 -21.96 6.45
CA ASP A 163 4.14 -22.44 6.86
C ASP A 163 5.25 -22.08 5.85
N ASP A 164 5.18 -20.87 5.29
CA ASP A 164 6.11 -20.32 4.30
C ASP A 164 6.24 -18.80 4.49
N TYR A 165 7.27 -18.18 3.91
CA TYR A 165 7.51 -16.74 3.95
C TYR A 165 7.51 -16.15 5.38
N ARG A 166 8.06 -16.90 6.34
CA ARG A 166 8.05 -16.56 7.78
C ARG A 166 8.79 -15.28 8.16
N ASP A 167 9.56 -14.71 7.25
CA ASP A 167 10.26 -13.43 7.39
C ASP A 167 9.51 -12.27 6.72
N THR A 168 8.32 -12.52 6.19
CA THR A 168 7.54 -11.59 5.36
C THR A 168 6.08 -11.56 5.82
N LEU A 169 5.56 -12.70 6.24
CA LEU A 169 4.24 -12.87 6.81
C LEU A 169 4.31 -12.82 8.34
N THR A 170 4.74 -11.66 8.87
CA THR A 170 4.78 -11.39 10.31
C THR A 170 3.93 -10.17 10.66
N GLU A 171 3.56 -10.00 11.92
CA GLU A 171 2.72 -8.89 12.36
C GLU A 171 3.39 -7.52 12.12
N PHE A 172 4.71 -7.47 12.05
CA PHE A 172 5.48 -6.23 11.94
C PHE A 172 6.35 -6.16 10.68
N ALA A 173 6.11 -7.00 9.67
CA ALA A 173 6.71 -6.91 8.34
C ALA A 173 6.11 -5.77 7.51
N TYR A 174 6.21 -4.54 8.03
CA TYR A 174 5.70 -3.32 7.41
C TYR A 174 6.72 -2.19 7.52
N TRP A 175 6.72 -1.31 6.53
CA TRP A 175 7.65 -0.19 6.42
C TRP A 175 6.95 1.11 6.72
N PHE A 176 7.49 1.84 7.69
CA PHE A 176 6.97 3.12 8.14
C PHE A 176 7.95 4.23 7.80
N THR A 177 7.46 5.24 7.08
CA THR A 177 8.25 6.41 6.63
C THR A 177 7.52 7.69 6.97
N VAL A 178 8.22 8.66 7.56
CA VAL A 178 7.74 10.02 7.75
C VAL A 178 8.24 10.90 6.60
N PHE A 179 7.39 11.78 6.10
CA PHE A 179 7.70 12.72 5.04
C PHE A 179 7.50 14.16 5.50
N GLY A 180 8.50 14.99 5.25
CA GLY A 180 8.54 16.36 5.76
C GLY A 180 8.86 16.43 7.26
N THR A 181 8.73 17.63 7.82
CA THR A 181 8.94 17.87 9.25
C THR A 181 7.60 17.92 9.96
N PRO A 182 7.32 17.07 10.98
CA PRO A 182 6.08 17.11 11.73
C PRO A 182 5.78 18.51 12.30
N SER A 183 4.71 19.11 11.79
CA SER A 183 4.37 20.52 12.04
C SER A 183 2.85 20.74 11.99
N GLY A 184 2.37 21.73 12.73
CA GLY A 184 1.00 22.23 12.57
C GLY A 184 0.85 23.21 11.41
N ASP A 185 1.96 23.80 10.94
CA ASP A 185 1.97 24.94 10.03
C ASP A 185 2.48 24.62 8.62
N SER A 186 3.10 23.44 8.44
CA SER A 186 3.70 23.03 7.17
C SER A 186 3.28 21.60 6.80
N PRO A 187 3.16 21.28 5.50
CA PRO A 187 2.80 19.95 5.08
C PRO A 187 3.78 18.89 5.57
N TRP A 188 3.25 17.80 6.09
CA TRP A 188 3.99 16.61 6.43
C TRP A 188 3.06 15.40 6.35
N GLY A 189 3.61 14.20 6.34
CA GLY A 189 2.81 12.99 6.29
C GLY A 189 3.60 11.76 6.66
N TRP A 190 2.96 10.62 6.53
CA TRP A 190 3.60 9.33 6.71
C TRP A 190 2.98 8.29 5.78
N GLN A 191 3.73 7.22 5.55
CA GLN A 191 3.27 6.03 4.84
C GLN A 191 3.56 4.78 5.67
N LEU A 192 2.60 3.87 5.67
CA LEU A 192 2.75 2.49 6.11
C LEU A 192 2.49 1.59 4.92
N MET A 193 3.45 0.73 4.57
CA MET A 193 3.29 -0.21 3.46
C MET A 193 3.77 -1.61 3.83
N GLY A 194 3.23 -2.61 3.15
CA GLY A 194 3.62 -4.02 3.29
C GLY A 194 2.53 -4.93 2.73
N HIS A 195 2.65 -6.23 2.99
CA HIS A 195 1.65 -7.19 2.53
C HIS A 195 0.26 -6.83 3.08
N HIS A 196 -0.70 -6.62 2.17
CA HIS A 196 -2.07 -6.22 2.48
C HIS A 196 -2.28 -4.86 3.14
N VAL A 197 -1.27 -4.01 3.27
CA VAL A 197 -1.40 -2.67 3.84
C VAL A 197 -0.69 -1.65 2.96
N ASP A 198 -1.41 -0.61 2.56
CA ASP A 198 -0.85 0.63 2.06
C ASP A 198 -1.68 1.79 2.59
N LEU A 199 -1.10 2.62 3.45
CA LEU A 199 -1.77 3.75 4.08
C LEU A 199 -0.92 4.99 3.96
N HIS A 200 -1.52 6.03 3.42
CA HIS A 200 -0.88 7.33 3.25
C HIS A 200 -1.67 8.36 4.02
N CYS A 201 -1.01 9.09 4.91
CA CYS A 201 -1.63 10.17 5.65
C CYS A 201 -0.84 11.45 5.44
N VAL A 202 -1.50 12.51 4.99
CA VAL A 202 -0.91 13.84 4.81
C VAL A 202 -1.68 14.86 5.61
N PHE A 203 -0.95 15.68 6.35
CA PHE A 203 -1.43 16.84 7.08
C PHE A 203 -1.06 18.10 6.30
N VAL A 204 -2.06 18.94 5.99
CA VAL A 204 -1.87 20.25 5.34
C VAL A 204 -2.66 21.28 6.12
N GLY A 205 -1.98 22.00 7.03
CA GLY A 205 -2.66 22.85 8.00
C GLY A 205 -3.60 22.02 8.88
N GLY A 206 -4.88 22.39 8.94
CA GLY A 206 -5.92 21.63 9.66
C GLY A 206 -6.54 20.46 8.89
N GLN A 207 -6.14 20.25 7.64
CA GLN A 207 -6.70 19.19 6.80
C GLN A 207 -5.87 17.91 6.89
N VAL A 208 -6.54 16.78 7.08
CA VAL A 208 -5.96 15.44 7.01
C VAL A 208 -6.48 14.75 5.75
N VAL A 209 -5.57 14.15 4.97
CA VAL A 209 -5.90 13.38 3.77
C VAL A 209 -5.37 11.96 3.92
N LEU A 210 -6.26 10.98 3.83
CA LEU A 210 -5.93 9.56 3.78
C LEU A 210 -6.13 9.03 2.36
N ALA A 211 -5.06 9.00 1.56
CA ALA A 211 -5.10 8.46 0.19
C ALA A 211 -3.69 8.30 -0.41
N PRO A 212 -3.41 7.19 -1.12
CA PRO A 212 -4.23 5.98 -1.23
C PRO A 212 -4.38 5.24 0.11
N VAL A 213 -5.41 4.38 0.18
CA VAL A 213 -5.71 3.48 1.29
C VAL A 213 -6.00 2.11 0.70
N PHE A 214 -5.23 1.12 1.12
CA PHE A 214 -5.48 -0.29 0.86
C PHE A 214 -5.33 -1.07 2.16
N LEU A 215 -6.34 -1.87 2.47
CA LEU A 215 -6.31 -2.87 3.53
C LEU A 215 -6.89 -4.16 2.95
N GLY A 216 -6.12 -5.24 3.02
CA GLY A 216 -6.52 -6.60 2.66
C GLY A 216 -6.35 -7.53 3.85
N ALA A 217 -6.95 -8.71 3.81
CA ALA A 217 -6.67 -9.76 4.78
C ALA A 217 -7.00 -11.11 4.15
N GLU A 218 -6.06 -12.05 4.27
CA GLU A 218 -6.27 -13.45 3.92
C GLU A 218 -5.57 -14.27 5.00
N PRO A 219 -6.30 -15.00 5.87
CA PRO A 219 -7.76 -14.98 6.02
C PRO A 219 -8.28 -13.66 6.63
N THR A 220 -9.59 -13.41 6.54
CA THR A 220 -10.27 -12.26 7.19
C THR A 220 -10.69 -12.54 8.64
N THR A 221 -10.55 -13.78 9.10
CA THR A 221 -10.82 -14.21 10.48
C THR A 221 -9.68 -15.07 10.96
N GLY A 222 -9.16 -14.74 12.13
CA GLY A 222 -8.02 -15.41 12.72
C GLY A 222 -8.36 -16.80 13.25
N THR A 223 -7.34 -17.66 13.29
CA THR A 223 -7.42 -19.03 13.79
C THR A 223 -6.32 -19.29 14.82
N GLY A 224 -6.47 -20.34 15.64
CA GLY A 224 -5.48 -20.68 16.66
C GLY A 224 -5.30 -19.53 17.67
N ARG A 225 -4.08 -19.02 17.86
CA ARG A 225 -3.83 -17.91 18.80
C ARG A 225 -4.45 -16.57 18.36
N PHE A 226 -4.91 -16.48 17.11
CA PHE A 226 -5.54 -15.28 16.54
C PHE A 226 -7.08 -15.38 16.56
N GLU A 227 -7.67 -16.38 17.21
CA GLU A 227 -9.12 -16.47 17.38
C GLU A 227 -9.71 -15.18 17.96
N GLY A 228 -10.78 -14.68 17.34
CA GLY A 228 -11.44 -13.42 17.70
C GLY A 228 -10.88 -12.17 17.01
N VAL A 229 -9.78 -12.29 16.25
CA VAL A 229 -9.33 -11.23 15.33
C VAL A 229 -10.15 -11.30 14.05
N HIS A 230 -10.82 -10.20 13.70
CA HIS A 230 -11.60 -10.06 12.48
C HIS A 230 -11.21 -8.78 11.75
N ALA A 231 -11.22 -8.84 10.42
CA ALA A 231 -10.90 -7.70 9.58
C ALA A 231 -11.88 -7.61 8.39
N LEU A 232 -12.20 -6.39 7.99
CA LEU A 232 -12.91 -6.07 6.74
C LEU A 232 -14.34 -6.62 6.64
N GLY A 233 -14.97 -6.96 7.78
CA GLY A 233 -16.31 -7.51 7.82
C GLY A 233 -17.38 -6.52 7.37
N ASP A 234 -17.37 -5.31 7.94
CA ASP A 234 -18.31 -4.24 7.60
C ASP A 234 -18.15 -3.81 6.14
N GLU A 235 -16.90 -3.66 5.69
CA GLU A 235 -16.56 -3.34 4.30
C GLU A 235 -17.06 -4.39 3.32
N THR A 236 -16.88 -5.68 3.66
CA THR A 236 -17.38 -6.80 2.86
C THR A 236 -18.91 -6.76 2.77
N GLU A 237 -19.61 -6.52 3.88
CA GLU A 237 -21.07 -6.46 3.86
C GLU A 237 -21.61 -5.26 3.09
N VAL A 238 -20.96 -4.11 3.15
CA VAL A 238 -21.31 -2.95 2.31
C VAL A 238 -21.16 -3.29 0.83
N ALA A 239 -20.05 -3.92 0.43
CA ALA A 239 -19.81 -4.33 -0.95
C ALA A 239 -20.84 -5.37 -1.44
N LEU A 240 -21.12 -6.39 -0.62
CA LEU A 240 -22.12 -7.41 -0.94
C LEU A 240 -23.54 -6.83 -0.99
N ALA A 241 -23.88 -5.93 -0.07
CA ALA A 241 -25.16 -5.22 -0.08
C ALA A 241 -25.33 -4.41 -1.37
N PHE A 242 -24.29 -3.68 -1.79
CA PHE A 242 -24.29 -2.98 -3.07
C PHE A 242 -24.48 -3.93 -4.25
N ARG A 243 -23.72 -5.04 -4.30
CA ARG A 243 -23.83 -6.07 -5.35
C ARG A 243 -25.25 -6.63 -5.46
N ARG A 244 -25.92 -6.83 -4.31
CA ARG A 244 -27.33 -7.30 -4.25
C ARG A 244 -28.34 -6.27 -4.79
N THR A 245 -27.95 -5.01 -4.98
CA THR A 245 -28.80 -3.98 -5.64
C THR A 245 -28.69 -3.96 -7.16
N LEU A 246 -27.73 -4.69 -7.74
CA LEU A 246 -27.55 -4.78 -9.18
C LEU A 246 -28.57 -5.75 -9.78
N ASP A 247 -29.10 -5.40 -10.95
CA ASP A 247 -30.05 -6.24 -11.69
C ASP A 247 -29.33 -7.52 -12.17
N PRO A 248 -29.83 -8.73 -11.84
CA PRO A 248 -29.24 -9.98 -12.31
C PRO A 248 -29.09 -10.07 -13.84
N GLY A 249 -29.89 -9.33 -14.61
CA GLY A 249 -29.79 -9.28 -16.07
C GLY A 249 -28.69 -8.37 -16.63
N ARG A 250 -27.91 -7.69 -15.77
CA ARG A 250 -26.92 -6.67 -16.17
C ARG A 250 -25.53 -6.94 -15.61
N GLU A 251 -25.25 -8.17 -15.19
CA GLU A 251 -23.96 -8.53 -14.57
C GLU A 251 -22.77 -8.26 -15.50
N ASP A 252 -22.95 -8.47 -16.81
CA ASP A 252 -21.93 -8.19 -17.84
C ASP A 252 -21.55 -6.70 -17.93
N GLU A 253 -22.33 -5.78 -17.36
CA GLU A 253 -21.96 -4.37 -17.31
C GLU A 253 -21.00 -4.03 -16.15
N PHE A 254 -20.93 -4.90 -15.14
CA PHE A 254 -20.20 -4.64 -13.89
C PHE A 254 -19.08 -5.66 -13.65
N LEU A 255 -19.16 -6.85 -14.24
CA LEU A 255 -18.12 -7.88 -14.17
C LEU A 255 -17.15 -7.74 -15.35
N MET A 256 -15.84 -7.73 -15.06
CA MET A 256 -14.80 -7.71 -16.10
C MET A 256 -14.60 -9.07 -16.78
N GLY A 257 -15.09 -10.14 -16.17
CA GLY A 257 -14.93 -11.50 -16.64
C GLY A 257 -15.55 -12.50 -15.65
N PRO A 258 -15.53 -13.79 -16.01
CA PRO A 258 -16.15 -14.85 -15.20
C PRO A 258 -15.33 -15.21 -13.96
N SER A 259 -14.05 -14.84 -13.92
CA SER A 259 -13.14 -15.15 -12.82
C SER A 259 -11.99 -14.15 -12.71
N LEU A 260 -11.25 -14.26 -11.62
CA LEU A 260 -10.05 -13.47 -11.33
C LEU A 260 -8.74 -14.17 -11.76
N ARG A 261 -8.83 -15.33 -12.44
CA ARG A 261 -7.69 -16.09 -12.94
C ARG A 261 -7.08 -15.40 -14.14
N ALA A 262 -5.75 -15.43 -14.24
CA ALA A 262 -5.01 -14.76 -15.31
C ALA A 262 -5.45 -15.23 -16.71
N GLU A 263 -5.76 -16.52 -16.89
CA GLU A 263 -6.24 -17.06 -18.18
C GLU A 263 -7.61 -16.53 -18.63
N ASP A 264 -8.43 -16.04 -17.69
CA ASP A 264 -9.78 -15.53 -17.97
C ASP A 264 -9.81 -13.99 -18.11
N LEU A 265 -8.67 -13.33 -17.90
CA LEU A 265 -8.54 -11.88 -17.95
C LEU A 265 -8.04 -11.41 -19.34
N PRO A 266 -8.40 -10.18 -19.76
CA PRO A 266 -7.76 -9.54 -20.90
C PRO A 266 -6.22 -9.53 -20.74
N PRO A 267 -5.44 -9.72 -21.82
CA PRO A 267 -3.98 -9.81 -21.73
C PRO A 267 -3.33 -8.65 -20.98
N GLU A 268 -3.88 -7.43 -21.12
CA GLU A 268 -3.39 -6.23 -20.43
C GLU A 268 -3.63 -6.23 -18.91
N LEU A 269 -4.52 -7.08 -18.39
CA LEU A 269 -4.83 -7.22 -16.96
C LEU A 269 -4.29 -8.54 -16.36
N ALA A 270 -3.83 -9.46 -17.21
CA ALA A 270 -3.37 -10.79 -16.80
C ALA A 270 -1.89 -10.83 -16.32
N GLY A 271 -1.16 -9.73 -16.47
CA GLY A 271 0.25 -9.64 -16.07
C GLY A 271 0.45 -9.71 -14.56
N PRO A 272 1.54 -10.33 -14.06
CA PRO A 272 1.76 -10.54 -12.63
C PRO A 272 2.16 -9.26 -11.86
N TRP A 273 2.45 -8.16 -12.56
CA TRP A 273 3.09 -6.97 -11.97
C TRP A 273 2.13 -5.82 -11.69
N ASN A 274 1.14 -5.59 -12.56
CA ASN A 274 0.15 -4.52 -12.37
C ASN A 274 -1.14 -5.00 -11.66
N GLY A 275 -1.22 -6.28 -11.30
CA GLY A 275 -2.25 -6.81 -10.40
C GLY A 275 -3.68 -6.52 -10.84
N ARG A 276 -4.08 -6.89 -12.06
CA ARG A 276 -5.40 -6.60 -12.68
C ARG A 276 -5.73 -5.12 -12.87
N HIS A 277 -4.74 -4.24 -12.75
CA HIS A 277 -4.87 -2.81 -13.00
C HIS A 277 -3.91 -2.36 -14.11
N LEU A 278 -4.13 -1.16 -14.64
CA LEU A 278 -3.31 -0.60 -15.71
C LEU A 278 -2.32 0.47 -15.21
N ALA A 279 -2.61 1.10 -14.08
CA ALA A 279 -1.82 2.21 -13.52
C ALA A 279 -0.80 1.78 -12.44
N GLY A 280 -0.61 0.47 -12.25
CA GLY A 280 0.42 -0.06 -11.35
C GLY A 280 1.85 0.22 -11.84
N ALA A 281 2.83 -0.22 -11.05
CA ALA A 281 4.25 -0.24 -11.41
C ALA A 281 4.81 1.06 -12.03
N GLY A 282 4.47 2.20 -11.41
CA GLY A 282 4.96 3.51 -11.82
C GLY A 282 4.22 4.10 -13.03
N GLY A 283 3.02 3.62 -13.33
CA GLY A 283 2.10 4.17 -14.32
C GLY A 283 1.38 5.46 -13.90
N ASP A 284 2.00 6.31 -13.07
CA ASP A 284 1.33 7.44 -12.40
C ASP A 284 0.74 8.48 -13.36
N ASN A 285 1.33 8.61 -14.55
CA ASN A 285 0.95 9.59 -15.59
C ASN A 285 0.16 8.95 -16.75
N LEU A 286 -0.44 7.77 -16.52
CA LEU A 286 -1.18 7.06 -17.55
C LEU A 286 -2.45 7.81 -17.97
N VAL A 287 -2.66 7.94 -19.27
CA VAL A 287 -3.89 8.51 -19.84
C VAL A 287 -4.88 7.37 -20.05
N LEU A 288 -5.92 7.31 -19.21
CA LEU A 288 -6.98 6.31 -19.33
C LEU A 288 -8.36 6.96 -19.43
N PRO A 289 -9.14 6.66 -20.48
CA PRO A 289 -10.54 7.06 -20.51
C PRO A 289 -11.31 6.31 -19.42
N PRO A 290 -12.33 6.94 -18.81
CA PRO A 290 -13.17 6.28 -17.82
C PRO A 290 -13.87 5.05 -18.42
N ARG A 291 -13.89 3.95 -17.68
CA ARG A 291 -14.64 2.73 -18.00
C ARG A 291 -15.76 2.52 -16.96
N GLY A 292 -16.89 1.93 -17.38
CA GLY A 292 -18.04 1.62 -16.52
C GLY A 292 -19.26 2.52 -16.73
N SER A 293 -20.41 2.12 -16.16
CA SER A 293 -21.68 2.85 -16.25
C SER A 293 -21.90 3.74 -15.02
N SER A 294 -22.14 5.05 -15.23
CA SER A 294 -22.45 6.00 -14.15
C SER A 294 -23.95 5.97 -13.85
N ARG A 295 -24.35 5.62 -12.62
CA ARG A 295 -25.75 5.79 -12.17
C ARG A 295 -26.06 7.24 -11.73
N ARG A 296 -25.07 8.04 -11.35
CA ARG A 296 -25.15 9.50 -11.05
C ARG A 296 -23.76 10.15 -11.13
N PRO A 297 -23.64 11.46 -11.36
CA PRO A 297 -22.38 12.18 -11.14
C PRO A 297 -22.01 12.15 -9.65
N CYS A 298 -21.04 11.32 -9.28
CA CYS A 298 -20.44 11.35 -7.95
C CYS A 298 -19.73 12.69 -7.76
N ARG A 299 -20.07 13.41 -6.70
CA ARG A 299 -19.23 14.53 -6.24
C ARG A 299 -17.90 13.95 -5.74
N PRO A 300 -16.76 14.60 -6.02
CA PRO A 300 -15.46 14.14 -5.57
C PRO A 300 -15.30 14.51 -4.09
N THR A 301 -15.95 13.77 -3.19
CA THR A 301 -15.68 13.93 -1.74
C THR A 301 -15.03 12.70 -1.12
N SER A 302 -14.99 11.56 -1.80
CA SER A 302 -14.13 10.41 -1.51
C SER A 302 -14.29 9.44 -2.67
N VAL A 303 -13.25 9.26 -3.49
CA VAL A 303 -13.20 8.10 -4.39
C VAL A 303 -12.45 7.03 -3.63
N THR A 304 -13.18 6.22 -2.87
CA THR A 304 -12.67 4.93 -2.42
C THR A 304 -12.72 4.01 -3.63
N VAL A 305 -11.59 3.86 -4.32
CA VAL A 305 -11.42 2.76 -5.27
C VAL A 305 -11.29 1.50 -4.42
N TRP A 306 -12.33 0.68 -4.42
CA TRP A 306 -12.25 -0.67 -3.87
C TRP A 306 -11.41 -1.50 -4.83
N TRP A 307 -10.23 -1.90 -4.38
CA TRP A 307 -9.36 -2.83 -5.08
C TRP A 307 -9.74 -4.25 -4.64
N SER A 308 -10.10 -5.12 -5.58
CA SER A 308 -10.43 -6.54 -5.36
C SER A 308 -9.61 -7.45 -6.28
#